data_AF-A0A7W3T1C6-F1
#
_entry.id   AF-A0A7W3T1C6-F1
#
_cell.length_a   1.000
_cell.length_b   1.000
_cell.length_c   1.000
_cell.angle_alpha   90.00
_cell.angle_beta   90.00
_cell.angle_gamma   90.00
#
_symmetry.space_group_name_H-M   'P 1'
#
loop_
_entity.id
_entity.type
_entity.pdbx_description
1 polymer ?
#
loop_
_entity_poly.entity_id
_entity_poly.type
_entity_poly.pdbx_seq_one_letter_code
_entity_poly.pdbx_strand_id
1 'polypeptide(L)' 'MTGSPTPEPSLDALAAAGFDLDTLSEEQLEVLRALTPRELSLLVDIKARLDEVAPEVRAHADVAGGALF' A
#
# COMPACT_ATOMS: atom_id res chain seq x y z
N MET A 1 -10.39 -31.46 -6.08
CA MET A 1 -10.73 -30.14 -5.52
C MET A 1 -9.44 -29.45 -5.12
N THR A 2 -8.93 -28.53 -5.92
CA THR A 2 -7.83 -27.63 -5.53
C THR A 2 -8.13 -26.28 -6.15
N GLY A 3 -9.03 -25.53 -5.51
CA GLY A 3 -9.09 -24.09 -5.74
C GLY A 3 -7.92 -23.50 -4.96
N SER A 4 -6.88 -23.03 -5.65
CA SER A 4 -5.88 -22.17 -5.03
C SER A 4 -6.62 -21.03 -4.34
N PRO A 5 -6.34 -20.70 -3.06
CA PRO A 5 -6.86 -19.46 -2.51
C PRO A 5 -6.28 -18.36 -3.41
N THR A 6 -7.13 -17.68 -4.18
CA THR A 6 -6.76 -16.38 -4.76
C THR A 6 -6.21 -15.59 -3.59
N PRO A 7 -4.94 -15.16 -3.60
CA PRO A 7 -4.35 -14.49 -2.46
C PRO A 7 -5.23 -13.28 -2.19
N GLU A 8 -6.02 -13.35 -1.11
CA GLU A 8 -6.80 -12.20 -0.70
C GLU A 8 -5.77 -11.11 -0.41
N PRO A 9 -5.91 -9.93 -1.03
CA PRO A 9 -4.98 -8.84 -0.81
C PRO A 9 -4.90 -8.57 0.70
N SER A 10 -3.75 -8.89 1.25
CA SER A 10 -3.41 -8.78 2.67
C SER A 10 -2.46 -7.61 2.88
N LEU A 11 -2.13 -7.32 4.14
CA LEU A 11 -1.07 -6.36 4.44
C LEU A 11 0.26 -6.73 3.76
N ASP A 12 0.57 -8.02 3.59
CA ASP A 12 1.75 -8.45 2.82
C ASP A 12 1.71 -7.96 1.36
N ALA A 13 0.53 -7.86 0.76
CA ALA A 13 0.38 -7.33 -0.60
C ALA A 13 0.69 -5.82 -0.65
N LEU A 14 0.32 -5.06 0.39
CA LEU A 14 0.73 -3.66 0.53
C LEU A 14 2.25 -3.55 0.73
N ALA A 15 2.84 -4.35 1.61
CA ALA A 15 4.29 -4.35 1.82
C ALA A 15 5.05 -4.70 0.52
N ALA A 16 4.60 -5.73 -0.20
CA ALA A 16 5.17 -6.12 -1.49
C ALA A 16 4.99 -5.05 -2.58
N ALA A 17 3.91 -4.27 -2.51
CA ALA A 17 3.71 -3.11 -3.37
C ALA A 17 4.62 -1.93 -2.98
N GLY A 18 5.32 -1.95 -1.85
CA GLY A 18 6.25 -0.91 -1.41
C GLY A 18 5.66 0.10 -0.43
N PHE A 19 4.62 -0.28 0.32
CA PHE A 19 4.16 0.49 1.48
C PHE A 19 5.02 0.16 2.72
N ASP A 20 5.56 1.16 3.39
CA ASP A 20 6.37 0.99 4.62
C ASP A 20 5.49 0.75 5.85
N LEU A 21 5.00 -0.47 6.02
CA LEU A 21 4.12 -0.84 7.12
C LEU A 21 4.81 -0.75 8.50
N ASP A 22 6.13 -0.93 8.57
CA ASP A 22 6.90 -0.86 9.81
C ASP A 22 7.00 0.57 10.39
N THR A 23 6.71 1.59 9.59
CA THR A 23 6.70 2.99 10.03
C THR A 23 5.36 3.44 10.59
N LEU A 24 4.31 2.63 10.39
CA LEU A 24 2.96 2.94 10.83
C LEU A 24 2.80 2.63 12.32
N SER A 25 2.02 3.45 13.02
CA SER A 25 1.60 3.12 14.38
C SER A 25 0.64 1.93 14.37
N GLU A 26 0.49 1.28 15.52
CA GLU A 26 -0.47 0.17 15.67
C GLU A 26 -1.90 0.62 15.32
N GLU A 27 -2.29 1.84 15.68
CA GLU A 27 -3.60 2.40 15.34
C GLU A 27 -3.79 2.56 13.81
N GLN A 28 -2.74 2.94 13.09
CA GLN A 28 -2.78 3.05 11.62
C GLN A 28 -2.82 1.66 10.96
N LEU A 29 -2.11 0.68 11.51
CA LEU A 29 -2.19 -0.71 11.04
C LEU A 29 -3.58 -1.29 11.25
N GLU A 30 -4.26 -0.97 12.35
CA GLU A 30 -5.65 -1.38 12.58
C GLU A 30 -6.60 -0.81 11.52
N VAL A 31 -6.39 0.44 11.07
CA VAL A 31 -7.15 1.01 9.95
C VAL A 31 -6.96 0.18 8.68
N LEU A 32 -5.72 -0.21 8.37
CA LEU A 32 -5.44 -1.05 7.20
C LEU A 32 -6.00 -2.47 7.34
N ARG A 33 -6.00 -3.05 8.56
CA ARG A 33 -6.60 -4.35 8.85
C ARG A 33 -8.13 -4.35 8.76
N ALA A 34 -8.76 -3.20 9.01
CA ALA A 34 -10.20 -3.01 8.88
C ALA A 34 -10.66 -2.85 7.42
N LEU A 35 -9.73 -2.59 6.48
CA LEU A 35 -10.06 -2.47 5.07
C LEU A 35 -10.44 -3.82 4.48
N THR A 36 -11.41 -3.78 3.56
CA THR A 36 -11.77 -4.96 2.78
C THR A 36 -10.67 -5.33 1.79
N PRO A 37 -10.60 -6.60 1.35
CA PRO A 37 -9.64 -7.00 0.34
C PRO A 37 -9.69 -6.12 -0.93
N ARG A 38 -10.89 -5.72 -1.37
CA ARG A 38 -11.06 -4.84 -2.54
C ARG A 38 -10.41 -3.47 -2.35
N GLU A 39 -10.50 -2.89 -1.17
CA GLU A 39 -9.90 -1.60 -0.85
C GLU A 39 -8.38 -1.70 -0.80
N LEU A 40 -7.84 -2.79 -0.24
CA LEU A 40 -6.40 -3.06 -0.26
C LEU A 40 -5.86 -3.20 -1.68
N SER A 41 -6.56 -3.92 -2.57
CA SER A 41 -6.22 -3.97 -3.99
C SER A 41 -6.25 -2.60 -4.65
N LEU A 42 -7.24 -1.76 -4.33
CA LEU A 42 -7.33 -0.42 -4.89
C LEU A 42 -6.14 0.45 -4.48
N LEU A 43 -5.66 0.34 -3.24
CA LEU A 43 -4.45 1.04 -2.79
C LEU A 43 -3.21 0.61 -3.57
N VAL A 44 -3.06 -0.69 -3.82
CA VAL A 44 -1.97 -1.24 -4.66
C VAL A 44 -2.06 -0.71 -6.09
N ASP A 45 -3.25 -0.73 -6.68
CA ASP A 45 -3.48 -0.24 -8.05
C ASP A 45 -3.17 1.26 -8.18
N ILE A 46 -3.58 2.07 -7.20
CA ILE A 46 -3.28 3.50 -7.15
C ILE A 46 -1.76 3.70 -7.07
N LYS A 47 -1.06 2.98 -6.19
CA LYS A 47 0.39 3.07 -6.07
C LYS A 47 1.10 2.70 -7.38
N ALA A 48 0.72 1.60 -8.02
CA ALA A 48 1.31 1.18 -9.29
C ALA A 48 1.16 2.26 -10.37
N ARG A 49 -0.03 2.87 -10.47
CA ARG A 49 -0.27 3.98 -11.41
C ARG A 49 0.55 5.22 -11.07
N LEU A 50 0.71 5.55 -9.78
CA LEU A 50 1.55 6.66 -9.33
C LEU A 50 3.02 6.43 -9.70
N ASP A 51 3.50 5.20 -9.52
CA ASP A 51 4.88 4.82 -9.88
C ASP A 51 5.09 4.85 -11.40
N GLU A 52 4.08 4.49 -12.21
CA GLU A 52 4.11 4.59 -13.68
C GLU A 52 4.14 6.04 -14.19
N VAL A 53 3.45 6.96 -13.53
CA VAL A 53 3.40 8.39 -13.91
C VAL A 53 4.49 9.24 -13.26
N ALA A 54 5.36 8.65 -12.45
CA ALA A 54 6.51 9.32 -11.84
C ALA A 54 7.83 8.94 -12.56
N PRO A 55 8.03 9.34 -13.84
CA PRO A 55 9.35 9.31 -14.43
C PRO A 55 10.16 10.45 -13.77
N GLU A 56 11.20 10.08 -13.03
CA GLU A 56 12.29 10.99 -12.62
C GLU A 56 11.98 12.05 -11.54
N VAL A 57 11.70 11.63 -10.30
CA VAL A 57 12.08 12.46 -9.13
C VAL A 57 12.99 11.66 -8.20
N ARG A 58 14.16 11.28 -8.73
CA ARG A 58 15.35 11.00 -7.92
C ARG A 58 16.07 12.31 -7.63
N ALA A 59 15.38 13.25 -6.98
CA ALA A 59 15.95 14.47 -6.39
C ALA A 59 14.86 15.20 -5.58
N HIS A 60 14.46 14.62 -4.45
CA HIS A 60 14.16 15.33 -3.20
C HIS A 60 13.54 14.28 -2.27
N ALA A 61 14.41 13.57 -1.55
CA ALA A 61 14.04 12.97 -0.29
C ALA A 61 13.79 14.10 0.72
N ASP A 62 12.68 14.84 0.55
CA ASP A 62 12.22 15.82 1.54
C ASP A 62 10.78 16.26 1.28
N VAL A 63 9.84 15.33 1.11
CA VAL A 63 8.44 15.60 1.46
C VAL A 63 7.89 14.37 2.15
N ALA A 64 7.79 14.51 3.47
CA ALA A 64 7.17 13.63 4.42
C ALA A 64 5.95 12.87 3.85
N GLY A 65 6.02 11.54 3.90
CA GLY A 65 4.84 10.68 3.94
C GLY A 65 4.07 10.88 5.25
N GLY A 66 3.43 12.04 5.39
CA GLY A 66 2.67 12.39 6.58
C GLY A 66 1.77 13.60 6.34
N ALA A 67 0.46 13.36 6.40
CA ALA A 67 -0.61 14.35 6.54
C ALA A 67 -0.86 15.31 5.35
N LEU A 68 -1.79 14.92 4.48
CA LEU A 68 -2.67 15.90 3.83
C LEU A 68 -3.88 16.14 4.75
N PHE A 69 -3.75 17.13 5.64
CA PHE A 69 -4.84 17.85 6.31
C PHE A 69 -4.66 19.34 6.03
#